data_AF-L5KT80-F1
#
_entry.id   AF-L5KT80-F1
#
_cell.length_a   1.000
_cell.length_b   1.000
_cell.length_c   1.000
_cell.angle_alpha   90.00
_cell.angle_beta   90.00
_cell.angle_gamma   90.00
#
_symmetry.space_group_name_H-M   'P 1'
#
loop_
_entity.id
_entity.type
_entity.pdbx_description
1 polymer ?
#
loop_
_entity_poly.entity_id
_entity_poly.type
_entity_poly.pdbx_seq_one_letter_code
_entity_poly.pdbx_strand_id
1 'polypeptide(L)'
;MAGSGAGSQEGGREHAFIPEPFDGANVAPHLWLHRFEVINDLNHWDRITQLRFLKESLRGNALEVYGGLSPEDQEDYGAVKESLLKAFGVAGAAHSHLPKEIVFANSMGKGYYLKGKIGKVPVRFLVDSGAQVSVVHPSLWEEVTDGDLDTLRPFENVVKVANGAEMKILGVWDTVVSLGKLKLKAEFLVANASAEEAIIGTDVLQDHNAVLDFEHRTCTLKGKKFRLLPVGGSLEDEFDLELIEEETPEEGGQQLSY
;
A
#
# COMPACT_ATOMS: atom_id res chain seq x y z
N MET A 1 -21.23 57.41 -8.89
CA MET A 1 -21.15 57.16 -7.44
C MET A 1 -21.46 55.68 -7.23
N ALA A 2 -20.43 54.94 -6.85
CA ALA A 2 -20.43 53.49 -6.68
C ALA A 2 -21.14 53.07 -5.39
N GLY A 3 -21.59 51.81 -5.34
CA GLY A 3 -22.16 51.18 -4.15
C GLY A 3 -22.46 49.71 -4.42
N SER A 4 -21.40 48.92 -4.63
CA SER A 4 -21.44 47.46 -4.74
C SER A 4 -21.88 46.82 -3.41
N GLY A 5 -22.96 46.03 -3.43
CA GLY A 5 -23.30 45.11 -2.34
C GLY A 5 -22.69 43.74 -2.63
N ALA A 6 -21.59 43.43 -1.93
CA ALA A 6 -20.88 42.16 -2.03
C ALA A 6 -21.64 41.04 -1.30
N GLY A 7 -21.48 39.82 -1.83
CA GLY A 7 -22.16 38.60 -1.40
C GLY A 7 -21.86 38.21 0.04
N SER A 8 -22.88 37.68 0.70
CA SER A 8 -22.74 36.86 1.90
C SER A 8 -22.61 35.41 1.43
N GLN A 9 -21.37 34.90 1.36
CA GLN A 9 -21.13 33.46 1.35
C GLN A 9 -21.39 32.95 2.76
N GLU A 10 -22.44 32.14 2.91
CA GLU A 10 -22.66 31.31 4.09
C GLU A 10 -21.46 30.37 4.25
N GLY A 11 -20.69 30.57 5.32
CA GLY A 11 -19.57 29.71 5.69
C GLY A 11 -20.07 28.29 5.98
N GLY A 12 -19.55 27.33 5.22
CA GLY A 12 -19.76 25.92 5.47
C GLY A 12 -19.31 25.56 6.88
N ARG A 13 -20.20 24.91 7.64
CA ARG A 13 -19.85 24.33 8.94
C ARG A 13 -18.82 23.23 8.72
N GLU A 14 -17.56 23.51 9.03
CA GLU A 14 -16.54 22.47 9.16
C GLU A 14 -16.94 21.54 10.32
N HIS A 15 -17.24 20.28 9.99
CA HIS A 15 -17.50 19.26 10.99
C HIS A 15 -16.19 18.89 11.69
N ALA A 16 -15.98 19.36 12.91
CA ALA A 16 -14.84 18.94 13.72
C ALA A 16 -15.02 17.48 14.20
N PHE A 17 -14.04 16.63 13.92
CA PHE A 17 -13.99 15.26 14.41
C PHE A 17 -13.69 15.25 15.91
N ILE A 18 -14.33 14.37 16.68
CA ILE A 18 -14.15 14.30 18.14
C ILE A 18 -13.37 13.00 18.46
N PRO A 19 -12.25 13.07 19.21
CA PRO A 19 -11.52 11.89 19.62
C PRO A 19 -12.33 10.98 20.54
N GLU A 20 -12.13 9.67 20.40
CA GLU A 20 -12.70 8.68 21.30
C GLU A 20 -12.05 8.78 22.70
N PRO A 21 -12.78 8.51 23.79
CA PRO A 21 -12.17 8.45 25.11
C PRO A 21 -11.08 7.38 25.22
N PHE A 22 -10.11 7.56 26.11
CA PHE A 22 -9.04 6.58 26.38
C PHE A 22 -8.86 6.34 27.87
N ASP A 23 -8.95 5.08 28.29
CA ASP A 23 -8.77 4.66 29.67
C ASP A 23 -7.54 3.77 29.89
N GLY A 24 -6.80 3.44 28.82
CA GLY A 24 -5.63 2.58 28.84
C GLY A 24 -5.91 1.08 28.69
N ALA A 25 -7.19 0.66 28.72
CA ALA A 25 -7.61 -0.73 28.54
C ALA A 25 -8.52 -0.93 27.32
N ASN A 26 -9.18 0.13 26.86
CA ASN A 26 -10.15 0.10 25.78
C ASN A 26 -9.54 -0.10 24.39
N VAL A 27 -8.36 0.48 24.12
CA VAL A 27 -7.65 0.38 22.83
C VAL A 27 -6.14 0.35 23.10
N ALA A 28 -5.37 -0.29 22.22
CA ALA A 28 -3.91 -0.25 22.32
C ALA A 28 -3.39 1.22 22.29
N PRO A 29 -2.49 1.63 23.21
CA PRO A 29 -2.13 3.03 23.40
C PRO A 29 -1.58 3.71 22.15
N HIS A 30 -0.73 3.00 21.39
CA HIS A 30 -0.15 3.51 20.14
C HIS A 30 -1.23 3.77 19.07
N LEU A 31 -2.23 2.90 18.99
CA LEU A 31 -3.31 3.01 18.00
C LEU A 31 -4.25 4.16 18.35
N TRP A 32 -4.56 4.34 19.63
CA TRP A 32 -5.39 5.45 20.08
C TRP A 32 -4.69 6.81 19.86
N LEU A 33 -3.41 6.91 20.24
CA LEU A 33 -2.61 8.13 20.03
C LEU A 33 -2.50 8.49 18.54
N HIS A 34 -2.31 7.51 17.67
CA HIS A 34 -2.31 7.73 16.23
C HIS A 34 -3.65 8.28 15.72
N ARG A 35 -4.79 7.71 16.16
CA ARG A 35 -6.12 8.23 15.79
C ARG A 35 -6.31 9.67 16.26
N PHE A 36 -5.85 9.98 17.46
CA PHE A 36 -5.88 11.32 18.02
C PHE A 36 -5.07 12.32 17.17
N GLU A 37 -3.87 11.94 16.73
CA GLU A 37 -3.01 12.75 15.85
C GLU A 37 -3.65 12.99 14.48
N VAL A 38 -4.27 11.97 13.89
CA VAL A 38 -5.03 12.14 12.63
C VAL A 38 -6.20 13.10 12.80
N ILE A 39 -6.95 13.01 13.91
CA ILE A 39 -8.06 13.94 14.20
C ILE A 39 -7.54 15.36 14.42
N ASN A 40 -6.40 15.52 15.10
CA ASN A 40 -5.73 16.79 15.29
C ASN A 40 -5.41 17.46 13.95
N ASP A 41 -4.85 16.70 13.01
CA ASP A 41 -4.44 17.19 11.69
C ASP A 41 -5.67 17.56 10.83
N LEU A 42 -6.71 16.72 10.84
CA LEU A 42 -7.96 16.94 10.12
C LEU A 42 -8.74 18.16 10.64
N ASN A 43 -8.66 18.42 11.95
CA ASN A 43 -9.32 19.57 12.57
C ASN A 43 -8.46 20.83 12.59
N HIS A 44 -7.22 20.77 12.10
CA HIS A 44 -6.27 21.87 12.11
C HIS A 44 -6.08 22.51 13.51
N TRP A 45 -6.00 21.67 14.54
CA TRP A 45 -5.83 22.16 15.91
C TRP A 45 -4.44 22.75 16.14
N ASP A 46 -4.41 23.89 16.83
CA ASP A 46 -3.17 24.39 17.39
C ASP A 46 -2.74 23.57 18.63
N ARG A 47 -1.50 23.76 19.09
CA ARG A 47 -0.93 23.00 20.21
C ARG A 47 -1.76 23.09 21.48
N ILE A 48 -2.37 24.25 21.73
CA ILE A 48 -3.20 24.49 22.93
C ILE A 48 -4.49 23.67 22.84
N THR A 49 -5.13 23.71 21.67
CA THR A 49 -6.36 22.99 21.39
C THR A 49 -6.13 21.47 21.38
N GLN A 50 -5.03 21.02 20.80
CA GLN A 50 -4.57 19.63 20.84
C GLN A 50 -4.48 19.12 22.29
N LEU A 51 -3.74 19.81 23.15
CA LEU A 51 -3.56 19.39 24.54
C LEU A 51 -4.86 19.42 25.34
N ARG A 52 -5.72 20.41 25.09
CA ARG A 52 -7.05 20.47 25.70
C ARG A 52 -7.87 19.23 25.35
N PHE A 53 -7.98 18.90 24.06
CA PHE A 53 -8.75 17.74 23.62
C PHE A 53 -8.11 16.41 24.01
N LEU A 54 -6.77 16.33 24.08
CA LEU A 54 -6.07 15.17 24.60
C LEU A 54 -6.53 14.91 26.04
N LYS A 55 -6.39 15.91 26.91
CA LYS A 55 -6.81 15.83 28.31
C LYS A 55 -8.29 15.49 28.45
N GLU A 56 -9.16 16.13 27.67
CA GLU A 56 -10.61 15.89 27.70
C GLU A 56 -11.00 14.49 27.21
N SER A 57 -10.13 13.80 26.49
CA SER A 57 -10.36 12.44 26.02
C SER A 57 -9.87 11.38 27.00
N LEU A 58 -8.96 11.72 27.93
CA LEU A 58 -8.48 10.76 28.92
C LEU A 58 -9.52 10.45 30.00
N ARG A 59 -9.62 9.17 30.39
CA ARG A 59 -10.52 8.65 31.42
C ARG A 59 -9.76 7.67 32.32
N GLY A 60 -10.31 7.40 33.51
CA GLY A 60 -9.81 6.38 34.43
C GLY A 60 -8.29 6.46 34.65
N ASN A 61 -7.61 5.32 34.57
CA ASN A 61 -6.17 5.20 34.79
C ASN A 61 -5.34 6.13 33.87
N ALA A 62 -5.78 6.35 32.63
CA ALA A 62 -5.07 7.23 31.70
C ALA A 62 -5.11 8.70 32.14
N LEU A 63 -6.23 9.13 32.73
CA LEU A 63 -6.35 10.47 33.32
C LEU A 63 -5.50 10.60 34.59
N GLU A 64 -5.39 9.54 35.40
CA GLU A 64 -4.50 9.51 36.57
C GLU A 64 -3.02 9.64 36.17
N VAL A 65 -2.61 8.94 35.10
CA VAL A 65 -1.24 9.08 34.55
C VAL A 65 -0.95 10.51 34.12
N TYR A 66 -1.88 11.16 33.41
CA TYR A 66 -1.75 12.58 33.05
C TYR A 66 -1.69 13.48 34.28
N GLY A 67 -2.55 13.24 35.27
CA GLY A 67 -2.59 14.01 36.52
C GLY A 67 -1.33 13.88 37.37
N GLY A 68 -0.56 12.80 37.22
CA GLY A 68 0.72 12.58 37.89
C GLY A 68 1.92 13.28 37.25
N LEU A 69 1.76 13.90 36.08
CA LEU A 69 2.82 14.64 35.38
C LEU A 69 3.08 16.02 36.00
N SER A 70 4.29 16.54 35.81
CA SER A 70 4.61 17.92 36.18
C SER A 70 3.79 18.92 35.34
N PRO A 71 3.56 20.16 35.81
CA PRO A 71 2.86 21.18 35.01
C PRO A 71 3.53 21.45 33.67
N GLU A 72 4.86 21.39 33.61
CA GLU A 72 5.64 21.58 32.38
C GLU A 72 5.39 20.42 31.39
N ASP A 73 5.37 19.17 31.88
CA ASP A 73 5.12 17.99 31.05
C ASP A 73 3.65 17.90 30.59
N GLN A 74 2.69 18.45 31.36
CA GLN A 74 1.28 18.50 30.96
C GLN A 74 1.02 19.46 29.78
N GLU A 75 1.92 20.41 29.55
CA GLU A 75 1.90 21.36 28.43
C GLU A 75 2.72 20.88 27.22
N ASP A 76 3.40 19.73 27.32
CA ASP A 76 4.15 19.13 26.23
C ASP A 76 3.46 17.84 25.75
N TYR A 77 2.94 17.87 24.53
CA TYR A 77 2.27 16.72 23.93
C TYR A 77 3.17 15.49 23.85
N GLY A 78 4.46 15.67 23.55
CA GLY A 78 5.44 14.61 23.50
C GLY A 78 5.64 13.95 24.86
N ALA A 79 5.77 14.74 25.92
CA ALA A 79 5.92 14.23 27.28
C ALA A 79 4.68 13.44 27.74
N VAL A 80 3.48 13.95 27.44
CA VAL A 80 2.23 13.23 27.73
C VAL A 80 2.14 11.93 26.94
N LYS A 81 2.45 11.96 25.64
CA LYS A 81 2.45 10.79 24.75
C LYS A 81 3.38 9.69 25.26
N GLU A 82 4.62 10.04 25.58
CA GLU A 82 5.60 9.09 26.13
C GLU A 82 5.13 8.48 27.44
N SER A 83 4.53 9.29 28.32
CA SER A 83 4.04 8.84 29.61
C SER A 83 2.86 7.86 29.48
N LEU A 84 1.93 8.11 28.55
CA LEU A 84 0.83 7.18 28.25
C LEU A 84 1.35 5.88 27.62
N LEU A 85 2.31 5.96 26.69
CA LEU A 85 2.93 4.78 26.09
C LEU A 85 3.70 3.95 27.13
N LYS A 86 4.40 4.60 28.06
CA LYS A 86 5.12 3.91 29.13
C LYS A 86 4.18 3.23 30.12
N ALA A 87 3.08 3.89 30.49
CA ALA A 87 2.13 3.37 31.46
C ALA A 87 1.30 2.19 30.94
N PHE A 88 0.93 2.23 29.65
CA PHE A 88 0.00 1.26 29.07
C PHE A 88 0.62 0.36 27.98
N GLY A 89 1.88 0.60 27.60
CA GLY A 89 2.55 -0.07 26.48
C GLY A 89 3.30 -1.36 26.81
N VAL A 90 3.08 -1.99 27.98
CA VAL A 90 3.80 -3.22 28.36
C VAL A 90 2.89 -4.45 28.30
N ALA A 91 2.92 -5.14 27.17
CA ALA A 91 2.78 -6.60 27.08
C ALA A 91 3.40 -7.13 25.77
N GLY A 92 4.64 -7.61 25.85
CA GLY A 92 5.22 -8.59 24.91
C GLY A 92 5.99 -8.07 23.69
N ALA A 93 7.33 -8.24 23.76
CA ALA A 93 8.28 -8.30 22.64
C ALA A 93 8.50 -7.04 21.77
N ALA A 94 9.50 -6.26 22.19
CA ALA A 94 10.47 -5.52 21.37
C ALA A 94 10.18 -5.42 19.85
N HIS A 95 9.41 -4.41 19.43
CA HIS A 95 9.47 -3.87 18.07
C HIS A 95 9.37 -2.34 18.15
N SER A 96 10.25 -1.67 17.41
CA SER A 96 10.38 -0.22 17.35
C SER A 96 9.07 0.47 16.93
N HIS A 97 8.54 1.35 17.79
CA HIS A 97 7.33 2.14 17.57
C HIS A 97 7.63 3.52 16.95
N LEU A 98 8.46 3.56 15.90
CA LEU A 98 8.26 4.60 14.89
C LEU A 98 7.10 4.12 14.00
N PRO A 99 6.13 4.98 13.62
CA PRO A 99 5.12 4.57 12.66
C PRO A 99 5.87 4.16 11.39
N LYS A 100 5.88 2.87 11.07
CA LYS A 100 6.19 2.43 9.72
C LYS A 100 5.09 3.05 8.88
N GLU A 101 5.47 3.96 8.00
CA GLU A 101 4.64 4.53 6.97
C GLU A 101 3.78 3.40 6.37
N ILE A 102 2.47 3.44 6.62
CA ILE A 102 1.56 2.46 6.05
C ILE A 102 1.34 2.88 4.61
N VAL A 103 2.25 2.43 3.75
CA VAL A 103 1.92 2.20 2.36
C VAL A 103 0.90 1.06 2.36
N PHE A 104 -0.24 1.25 1.69
CA PHE A 104 -1.37 0.29 1.65
C PHE A 104 -0.99 -1.17 1.28
N ALA A 105 0.25 -1.41 0.86
CA ALA A 105 0.81 -2.73 0.61
C ALA A 105 1.06 -3.59 1.88
N ASN A 106 1.31 -3.03 3.07
CA ASN A 106 1.98 -3.79 4.14
C ASN A 106 1.24 -4.03 5.47
N SER A 107 -0.01 -3.61 5.68
CA SER A 107 -0.59 -3.70 7.04
C SER A 107 -1.79 -4.61 7.29
N MET A 108 -2.53 -5.11 6.29
CA MET A 108 -3.57 -6.14 6.53
C MET A 108 -3.89 -7.06 5.33
N GLY A 109 -3.31 -6.82 4.15
CA GLY A 109 -3.53 -7.62 2.95
C GLY A 109 -2.48 -8.72 2.77
N LYS A 110 -2.89 -9.91 2.33
CA LYS A 110 -1.96 -10.92 1.80
C LYS A 110 -1.74 -10.61 0.31
N GLY A 111 -0.75 -9.78 -0.01
CA GLY A 111 -0.33 -9.58 -1.40
C GLY A 111 0.34 -10.84 -1.96
N TYR A 112 0.18 -11.08 -3.25
CA TYR A 112 0.86 -12.16 -3.96
C TYR A 112 1.71 -11.60 -5.09
N TYR A 113 2.89 -12.18 -5.30
CA TYR A 113 3.82 -11.76 -6.34
C TYR A 113 4.08 -12.86 -7.35
N LEU A 114 4.34 -12.44 -8.59
CA LEU A 114 4.96 -13.25 -9.62
C LEU A 114 6.43 -12.85 -9.77
N LYS A 115 7.32 -13.85 -9.77
CA LYS A 115 8.73 -13.65 -10.14
C LYS A 115 8.85 -13.65 -11.66
N GLY A 116 9.45 -12.59 -12.20
CA GLY A 116 9.69 -12.46 -13.63
C GLY A 116 10.85 -11.54 -13.95
N LYS A 117 10.90 -11.08 -15.20
CA LYS A 117 11.90 -10.16 -15.72
C LYS A 117 11.29 -9.19 -16.73
N ILE A 118 11.83 -7.99 -16.81
CA ILE A 118 11.66 -7.11 -17.98
C ILE A 118 13.05 -6.88 -18.57
N GLY A 119 13.23 -7.21 -19.85
CA GLY A 119 14.56 -7.29 -20.45
C GLY A 119 15.46 -8.26 -19.68
N LYS A 120 16.52 -7.74 -19.06
CA LYS A 120 17.45 -8.52 -18.21
C LYS A 120 17.22 -8.33 -16.71
N VAL A 121 16.41 -7.34 -16.31
CA VAL A 121 16.20 -6.95 -14.92
C VAL A 121 15.20 -7.91 -14.27
N PRO A 122 15.56 -8.58 -13.15
CA PRO A 122 14.62 -9.39 -12.38
C PRO A 122 13.63 -8.51 -11.63
N VAL A 123 12.34 -8.88 -11.67
CA VAL A 123 11.25 -8.08 -11.09
C VAL A 123 10.32 -8.99 -10.30
N ARG A 124 9.87 -8.53 -9.14
CA ARG A 124 8.72 -9.09 -8.44
C ARG A 124 7.50 -8.23 -8.76
N PHE A 125 6.54 -8.83 -9.45
CA PHE A 125 5.31 -8.15 -9.83
C PHE A 125 4.26 -8.40 -8.76
N LEU A 126 3.79 -7.36 -8.09
CA LEU A 126 2.60 -7.48 -7.25
C LEU A 126 1.40 -7.77 -8.15
N VAL A 127 0.68 -8.84 -7.85
CA VAL A 127 -0.57 -9.20 -8.53
C VAL A 127 -1.71 -8.51 -7.79
N ASP A 128 -2.33 -7.52 -8.43
CA ASP A 128 -3.37 -6.69 -7.81
C ASP A 128 -4.63 -6.62 -8.69
N SER A 129 -5.62 -7.45 -8.38
CA SER A 129 -6.93 -7.39 -9.04
C SER A 129 -7.76 -6.16 -8.65
N GLY A 130 -7.32 -5.37 -7.66
CA GLY A 130 -7.91 -4.09 -7.27
C GLY A 130 -7.39 -2.91 -8.09
N ALA A 131 -6.24 -3.05 -8.76
CA ALA A 131 -5.68 -2.05 -9.63
C ALA A 131 -6.27 -2.17 -11.05
N GLN A 132 -6.91 -1.12 -11.55
CA GLN A 132 -7.46 -1.12 -12.92
C GLN A 132 -6.38 -1.13 -14.00
N VAL A 133 -5.24 -0.50 -13.71
CA VAL A 133 -4.12 -0.31 -14.62
C VAL A 133 -2.83 -0.85 -14.00
N SER A 134 -1.96 -1.38 -14.83
CA SER A 134 -0.62 -1.82 -14.45
C SER A 134 0.32 -0.63 -14.34
N VAL A 135 1.18 -0.64 -13.31
CA VAL A 135 2.07 0.49 -12.99
C VAL A 135 3.47 0.01 -12.69
N VAL A 136 4.50 0.73 -13.14
CA VAL A 136 5.89 0.51 -12.74
C VAL A 136 6.50 1.76 -12.14
N HIS A 137 7.44 1.56 -11.21
CA HIS A 137 8.21 2.64 -10.64
C HIS A 137 9.21 3.20 -11.68
N PRO A 138 9.43 4.53 -11.76
CA PRO A 138 10.34 5.14 -12.73
C PRO A 138 11.75 4.56 -12.73
N SER A 139 12.28 4.18 -11.56
CA SER A 139 13.62 3.58 -11.45
C SER A 139 13.74 2.25 -12.19
N LEU A 140 12.68 1.43 -12.20
CA LEU A 140 12.68 0.15 -12.93
C LEU A 140 12.66 0.40 -14.44
N TRP A 141 11.86 1.36 -14.90
CA TRP A 141 11.86 1.77 -16.31
C TRP A 141 13.24 2.30 -16.73
N GLU A 142 13.84 3.17 -15.93
CA GLU A 142 15.17 3.76 -16.17
C GLU A 142 16.25 2.67 -16.24
N GLU A 143 16.25 1.71 -15.31
CA GLU A 143 17.22 0.59 -15.31
C GLU A 143 17.11 -0.29 -16.56
N VAL A 144 15.88 -0.53 -17.04
CA VAL A 144 15.65 -1.41 -18.21
C VAL A 144 15.96 -0.69 -19.53
N THR A 145 15.71 0.62 -19.60
CA THR A 145 15.73 1.39 -20.85
C THR A 145 16.89 2.36 -20.96
N ASP A 146 17.71 2.50 -19.91
CA ASP A 146 18.73 3.57 -19.78
C ASP A 146 18.10 4.98 -19.85
N GLY A 147 16.85 5.11 -19.39
CA GLY A 147 16.10 6.36 -19.38
C GLY A 147 15.65 6.86 -20.75
N ASP A 148 15.59 5.99 -21.77
CA ASP A 148 15.21 6.36 -23.13
C ASP A 148 13.74 6.79 -23.23
N LEU A 149 13.52 8.11 -23.31
CA LEU A 149 12.19 8.72 -23.41
C LEU A 149 11.42 8.32 -24.67
N ASP A 150 12.08 7.87 -25.75
CA ASP A 150 11.40 7.40 -26.96
C ASP A 150 10.64 6.08 -26.71
N THR A 151 10.91 5.40 -25.59
CA THR A 151 10.15 4.23 -25.14
C THR A 151 8.82 4.58 -24.44
N LEU A 152 8.56 5.87 -24.18
CA LEU A 152 7.35 6.33 -23.50
C LEU A 152 6.38 7.00 -24.48
N ARG A 153 5.16 6.48 -24.53
CA ARG A 153 4.04 7.19 -25.15
C ARG A 153 3.51 8.25 -24.19
N PRO A 154 3.11 9.43 -24.68
CA PRO A 154 2.46 10.44 -23.85
C PRO A 154 1.21 9.90 -23.15
N PHE A 155 1.03 10.28 -21.88
CA PHE A 155 -0.19 10.03 -21.13
C PHE A 155 -0.88 11.37 -20.85
N GLU A 156 -2.01 11.62 -21.53
CA GLU A 156 -2.66 12.95 -21.53
C GLU A 156 -3.66 13.15 -20.38
N ASN A 157 -3.92 12.12 -19.57
CA ASN A 157 -4.90 12.17 -18.49
C ASN A 157 -4.24 12.52 -17.15
N VAL A 158 -5.03 13.07 -16.23
CA VAL A 158 -4.61 13.33 -14.85
C VAL A 158 -5.10 12.20 -13.96
N VAL A 159 -4.18 11.50 -13.28
CA VAL A 159 -4.53 10.49 -12.27
C VAL A 159 -4.59 11.18 -10.91
N LYS A 160 -5.75 11.13 -10.24
CA LYS A 160 -5.91 11.59 -8.86
C LYS A 160 -5.87 10.41 -7.91
N VAL A 161 -5.03 10.48 -6.88
CA VAL A 161 -4.99 9.49 -5.79
C VAL A 161 -6.06 9.79 -4.74
N ALA A 162 -6.33 8.83 -3.84
CA ALA A 162 -7.42 8.88 -2.87
C ALA A 162 -7.39 10.10 -1.91
N ASN A 163 -6.23 10.73 -1.72
CA ASN A 163 -6.07 11.95 -0.92
C ASN A 163 -6.30 13.25 -1.72
N GLY A 164 -6.66 13.16 -3.00
CA GLY A 164 -6.88 14.29 -3.91
C GLY A 164 -5.63 14.83 -4.61
N ALA A 165 -4.43 14.32 -4.30
CA ALA A 165 -3.21 14.72 -4.98
C ALA A 165 -3.16 14.15 -6.41
N GLU A 166 -2.51 14.90 -7.31
CA GLU A 166 -2.25 14.43 -8.68
C GLU A 166 -0.98 13.56 -8.68
N MET A 167 -1.13 12.35 -9.22
CA MET A 167 0.00 11.45 -9.46
C MET A 167 0.70 11.87 -10.75
N LYS A 168 2.01 12.09 -10.68
CA LYS A 168 2.83 12.37 -11.87
C LYS A 168 3.08 11.09 -12.64
N ILE A 169 2.53 11.03 -13.86
CA ILE A 169 2.78 9.97 -14.83
C ILE A 169 3.84 10.47 -15.82
N LEU A 170 4.93 9.73 -15.99
CA LEU A 170 5.97 10.06 -16.99
C LEU A 170 5.50 9.71 -18.41
N GLY A 171 4.77 8.62 -18.54
CA GLY A 171 4.20 8.14 -19.80
C GLY A 171 3.69 6.72 -19.69
N VAL A 172 3.24 6.17 -20.82
CA VAL A 172 2.88 4.76 -20.98
C VAL A 172 4.05 4.03 -21.61
N TRP A 173 4.47 2.92 -20.99
CA TRP A 173 5.56 2.09 -21.46
C TRP A 173 5.05 0.74 -21.95
N ASP A 174 5.21 0.48 -23.25
CA ASP A 174 4.92 -0.81 -23.86
C ASP A 174 6.14 -1.72 -23.75
N THR A 175 5.99 -2.88 -23.13
CA THR A 175 7.11 -3.79 -22.88
C THR A 175 6.72 -5.26 -22.89
N VAL A 176 7.71 -6.13 -22.67
CA VAL A 176 7.52 -7.57 -22.57
C VAL A 176 7.99 -8.06 -21.21
N VAL A 177 7.05 -8.57 -20.42
CA VAL A 177 7.30 -9.27 -19.17
C VAL A 177 7.60 -10.74 -19.46
N SER A 178 8.66 -11.27 -18.87
CA SER A 178 9.03 -12.67 -18.94
C SER A 178 8.75 -13.36 -17.61
N LEU A 179 7.87 -14.35 -17.61
CA LEU A 179 7.62 -15.25 -16.48
C LEU A 179 8.19 -16.63 -16.84
N GLY A 180 9.38 -16.95 -16.34
CA GLY A 180 10.14 -18.11 -16.81
C GLY A 180 10.38 -18.05 -18.33
N LYS A 181 9.87 -19.04 -19.08
CA LYS A 181 9.93 -19.09 -20.55
C LYS A 181 8.77 -18.35 -21.24
N LEU A 182 7.73 -17.95 -20.51
CA LEU A 182 6.56 -17.28 -21.07
C LEU A 182 6.84 -15.78 -21.23
N LYS A 183 6.51 -15.23 -22.40
CA LYS A 183 6.58 -13.80 -22.68
C LYS A 183 5.17 -13.22 -22.81
N LEU A 184 4.93 -12.13 -22.08
CA LEU A 184 3.66 -11.42 -22.01
C LEU A 184 3.91 -9.98 -22.44
N LYS A 185 3.10 -9.48 -23.39
CA LYS A 185 3.09 -8.05 -23.70
C LYS A 185 2.36 -7.33 -22.57
N ALA A 186 2.88 -6.21 -22.11
CA ALA A 186 2.24 -5.42 -21.06
C ALA A 186 2.43 -3.94 -21.35
N GLU A 187 1.41 -3.15 -21.01
CA GLU A 187 1.50 -1.69 -20.97
C GLU A 187 1.54 -1.27 -19.51
N PHE A 188 2.48 -0.40 -19.14
CA PHE A 188 2.58 0.12 -17.79
C PHE A 188 2.50 1.64 -17.79
N LEU A 189 1.77 2.21 -16.84
CA LEU A 189 1.98 3.61 -16.47
C LEU A 189 3.30 3.72 -15.70
N VAL A 190 4.18 4.62 -16.11
CA VAL A 190 5.42 4.89 -15.39
C VAL A 190 5.18 6.01 -14.39
N ALA A 191 5.09 5.66 -13.11
CA ALA A 191 4.68 6.59 -12.08
C ALA A 191 5.19 6.18 -10.69
N ASN A 192 5.52 7.17 -9.85
CA ASN A 192 5.81 6.92 -8.45
C ASN A 192 4.48 6.78 -7.67
N ALA A 193 3.83 5.63 -7.87
CA ALA A 193 2.48 5.35 -7.43
C ALA A 193 2.41 4.41 -6.21
N SER A 194 3.49 3.69 -5.93
CA SER A 194 3.49 2.60 -4.95
C SER A 194 4.89 2.33 -4.41
N ALA A 195 4.98 1.67 -3.26
CA ALA A 195 6.26 1.17 -2.75
C ALA A 195 6.78 -0.06 -3.51
N GLU A 196 5.96 -0.68 -4.37
CA GLU A 196 6.35 -1.82 -5.17
C GLU A 196 7.01 -1.37 -6.48
N GLU A 197 7.97 -2.15 -6.95
CA GLU A 197 8.70 -1.87 -8.20
C GLU A 197 7.79 -1.99 -9.43
N ALA A 198 6.85 -2.93 -9.41
CA ALA A 198 5.86 -3.13 -10.46
C ALA A 198 4.56 -3.79 -9.93
N ILE A 199 3.43 -3.30 -10.40
CA ILE A 199 2.08 -3.83 -10.16
C ILE A 199 1.50 -4.31 -11.49
N ILE A 200 1.04 -5.56 -11.51
CA ILE A 200 0.21 -6.13 -12.58
C ILE A 200 -1.26 -5.97 -12.15
N GLY A 201 -1.93 -5.02 -12.79
CA GLY A 201 -3.35 -4.73 -12.62
C GLY A 201 -4.26 -5.60 -13.49
N THR A 202 -5.55 -5.32 -13.42
CA THR A 202 -6.57 -6.08 -14.14
C THR A 202 -6.46 -5.99 -15.65
N ASP A 203 -5.91 -4.91 -16.20
CA ASP A 203 -5.64 -4.74 -17.62
C ASP A 203 -4.78 -5.89 -18.17
N VAL A 204 -3.59 -6.10 -17.61
CA VAL A 204 -2.67 -7.17 -18.01
C VAL A 204 -3.21 -8.53 -17.61
N LEU A 205 -3.86 -8.66 -16.45
CA LEU A 205 -4.45 -9.94 -16.03
C LEU A 205 -5.56 -10.39 -17.01
N GLN A 206 -6.42 -9.49 -17.43
CA GLN A 206 -7.51 -9.80 -18.37
C GLN A 206 -6.98 -10.07 -19.78
N ASP A 207 -6.04 -9.25 -20.27
CA ASP A 207 -5.45 -9.40 -21.61
C ASP A 207 -4.79 -10.77 -21.82
N HIS A 208 -4.26 -11.38 -20.75
CA HIS A 208 -3.64 -12.70 -20.79
C HIS A 208 -4.49 -13.82 -20.18
N ASN A 209 -5.78 -13.56 -19.91
CA ASN A 209 -6.74 -14.51 -19.34
C ASN A 209 -6.22 -15.19 -18.06
N ALA A 210 -5.72 -14.39 -17.13
CA ALA A 210 -5.17 -14.88 -15.88
C ALA A 210 -6.23 -15.58 -15.02
N VAL A 211 -5.87 -16.73 -14.44
CA VAL A 211 -6.67 -17.40 -13.40
C VAL A 211 -5.87 -17.38 -12.11
N LEU A 212 -6.36 -16.65 -11.11
CA LEU A 212 -5.77 -16.60 -9.78
C LEU A 212 -6.42 -17.66 -8.89
N ASP A 213 -5.62 -18.62 -8.47
CA ASP A 213 -6.00 -19.69 -7.56
C ASP A 213 -5.29 -19.47 -6.22
N PHE A 214 -6.02 -18.91 -5.26
CA PHE A 214 -5.49 -18.61 -3.93
C PHE A 214 -5.39 -19.83 -3.02
N GLU A 215 -6.17 -20.88 -3.29
CA GLU A 215 -6.11 -22.14 -2.55
C GLU A 215 -4.79 -22.85 -2.84
N HIS A 216 -4.44 -22.98 -4.11
CA HIS A 216 -3.21 -23.62 -4.56
C HIS A 216 -2.02 -22.64 -4.67
N ARG A 217 -2.24 -21.34 -4.45
CA ARG A 217 -1.26 -20.25 -4.64
C ARG A 217 -0.62 -20.30 -6.02
N THR A 218 -1.46 -20.34 -7.05
CA THR A 218 -1.00 -20.30 -8.44
C THR A 218 -1.71 -19.21 -9.25
N CYS A 219 -1.01 -18.71 -10.26
CA CYS A 219 -1.56 -17.90 -11.33
C CYS A 219 -1.37 -18.66 -12.63
N THR A 220 -2.46 -18.94 -13.34
CA THR A 220 -2.39 -19.56 -14.66
C THR A 220 -2.46 -18.47 -15.73
N LEU A 221 -1.45 -18.42 -16.61
CA LEU A 221 -1.37 -17.49 -17.73
C LEU A 221 -1.05 -18.27 -19.00
N LYS A 222 -1.92 -18.15 -20.02
CA LYS A 222 -1.78 -18.88 -21.30
C LYS A 222 -1.55 -20.39 -21.13
N GLY A 223 -2.30 -21.01 -20.21
CA GLY A 223 -2.21 -22.44 -19.90
C GLY A 223 -1.02 -22.87 -19.05
N LYS A 224 -0.14 -21.94 -18.62
CA LYS A 224 1.01 -22.23 -17.76
C LYS A 224 0.74 -21.76 -16.34
N LYS A 225 1.00 -22.63 -15.35
CA LYS A 225 0.85 -22.31 -13.92
C LYS A 225 2.15 -21.71 -13.38
N PHE A 226 2.01 -20.60 -12.64
CA PHE A 226 3.10 -19.91 -11.95
C PHE A 226 2.78 -19.83 -10.46
N ARG A 227 3.77 -20.06 -9.59
CA ARG A 227 3.57 -19.93 -8.14
C ARG A 227 3.39 -18.47 -7.75
N LEU A 228 2.36 -18.21 -6.94
CA LEU A 228 2.11 -16.93 -6.29
C LEU A 228 2.87 -16.88 -4.97
N LEU A 229 3.79 -15.94 -4.83
CA LEU A 229 4.64 -15.79 -3.64
C LEU A 229 4.00 -14.81 -2.64
N PRO A 230 3.85 -15.17 -1.37
CA PRO A 230 3.26 -14.27 -0.37
C PRO A 230 4.22 -13.13 0.01
N VAL A 231 3.66 -11.98 0.41
CA VAL A 231 4.42 -10.89 1.07
C VAL A 231 5.11 -11.45 2.33
N GLY A 232 6.44 -11.29 2.45
CA GLY A 232 7.18 -11.67 3.64
C GLY A 232 7.48 -13.16 3.82
N GLY A 233 7.33 -13.99 2.77
CA GLY A 233 7.73 -15.39 2.79
C GLY A 233 9.23 -15.59 3.03
N SER A 234 9.58 -16.61 3.83
CA SER A 234 10.96 -17.04 4.08
C SER A 234 11.65 -17.51 2.79
N LEU A 235 12.99 -17.41 2.75
CA LEU A 235 13.87 -17.89 1.67
C LEU A 235 13.65 -19.37 1.30
N GLU A 236 12.95 -20.13 2.14
CA GLU A 236 12.55 -21.52 1.87
C GLU A 236 11.55 -21.64 0.70
N ASP A 237 10.81 -20.58 0.36
CA ASP A 237 9.96 -20.52 -0.85
C ASP A 237 10.77 -20.34 -2.16
N GLU A 238 12.09 -20.12 -2.09
CA GLU A 238 12.95 -19.95 -3.27
C GLU A 238 13.45 -21.27 -3.88
N PHE A 239 13.26 -22.40 -3.19
CA PHE A 239 13.84 -23.70 -3.59
C PHE A 239 12.91 -24.61 -4.41
N ASP A 240 11.65 -24.25 -4.66
CA ASP A 240 10.81 -24.93 -5.66
C ASP A 240 11.02 -24.31 -7.06
N LEU A 241 12.27 -24.36 -7.54
CA LEU A 241 12.59 -24.14 -8.95
C LEU A 241 12.33 -25.42 -9.73
N GLU A 242 11.07 -25.75 -9.94
CA GLU A 242 10.70 -26.60 -11.07
C GLU A 242 9.29 -26.22 -11.52
N LEU A 243 9.19 -25.85 -12.81
CA LEU A 243 7.90 -25.79 -13.49
C LEU A 243 7.15 -27.09 -13.16
N ILE A 244 5.91 -27.01 -12.72
CA ILE A 244 4.98 -28.13 -12.91
C ILE A 244 4.61 -28.09 -14.40
N GLU A 245 5.48 -28.65 -15.25
CA GLU A 245 5.06 -29.06 -16.58
C GLU A 245 4.09 -30.23 -16.37
N GLU A 246 2.79 -29.97 -16.41
CA GLU A 246 1.82 -31.04 -16.66
C GLU A 246 2.06 -31.52 -18.10
N GLU A 247 2.77 -32.63 -18.26
CA GLU A 247 2.77 -33.37 -19.52
C GLU A 247 1.33 -33.80 -19.83
N THR A 248 0.76 -33.28 -20.92
CA THR A 248 -0.43 -33.87 -21.52
C THR A 248 -0.06 -35.28 -21.98
N PRO A 249 -0.80 -36.34 -21.64
CA PRO A 249 -0.48 -37.66 -22.12
C PRO A 249 -0.67 -37.69 -23.64
N GLU A 250 0.43 -37.84 -24.37
CA GLU A 250 0.39 -38.38 -25.73
C GLU A 250 0.00 -39.86 -25.63
N GLU A 251 -1.28 -40.17 -25.81
CA GLU A 251 -1.68 -41.55 -26.11
C GLU A 251 -1.23 -41.88 -27.54
N GLY A 252 -0.06 -42.50 -27.61
CA GLY A 252 0.53 -43.04 -28.82
C GLY A 252 -0.28 -44.17 -29.45
N GLY A 253 -0.22 -44.19 -30.79
CA GLY A 253 0.03 -45.37 -31.60
C GLY A 253 -0.87 -46.58 -31.40
N GLN A 254 -2.00 -46.63 -32.11
CA GLN A 254 -2.57 -47.91 -32.53
C GLN A 254 -1.70 -48.52 -33.63
N GLN A 255 -0.82 -49.43 -33.24
CA GLN A 255 -0.27 -50.46 -34.11
C GLN A 255 -1.09 -51.73 -33.92
N LEU A 256 -1.95 -52.05 -34.88
CA LEU A 256 -2.55 -53.38 -35.02
C LEU A 256 -2.10 -53.98 -36.34
N SER A 257 -1.13 -54.88 -36.24
CA SER A 257 -0.84 -55.88 -37.26
C SER A 257 -1.73 -57.10 -37.03
N TYR A 258 -2.57 -57.43 -38.00
CA TYR A 258 -2.71 -58.76 -38.64
C TYR A 258 -3.60 -58.62 -39.88
#